data_AF-A0A2E9KV75-F1
#
_entry.id   AF-A0A2E9KV75-F1
#
_cell.length_a   1.000
_cell.length_b   1.000
_cell.length_c   1.000
_cell.angle_alpha   90.00
_cell.angle_beta   90.00
_cell.angle_gamma   90.00
#
_symmetry.space_group_name_H-M   'P 1'
#
loop_
_entity.id
_entity.type
_entity.pdbx_description
1 polymer ?
#
loop_
_entity_poly.entity_id
_entity_poly.type
_entity_poly.pdbx_seq_one_letter_code
_entity_poly.pdbx_strand_id
1 'polypeptide(L)'
;MKVVDIADELFREVGEDSNYSIASVSYWVRANIGRLNSHLYTFFEINSSYEISQKTDTKNDNSLVEAEITVDEAAILKKMFLIYYYDRTIRTNITNAGTDTIVQVTDQGSTVRKINKNEVIKSLTSLKRQEYQEMKDLIRDYRAHQVKPRQVVGDDTIKGTHGGDQQFIRTEVNTLS
;
A
#
# COMPACT_ATOMS: atom_id res chain seq x y z
N MET A 1 1.21 2.83 -15.36
CA MET A 1 1.03 4.27 -15.03
C MET A 1 2.38 5.00 -14.94
N LYS A 2 2.47 6.25 -15.44
CA LYS A 2 3.72 7.02 -15.42
C LYS A 2 3.91 7.76 -14.09
N VAL A 3 5.17 7.97 -13.73
CA VAL A 3 5.56 8.78 -12.57
C VAL A 3 4.96 10.18 -12.62
N VAL A 4 4.92 10.79 -13.81
CA VAL A 4 4.41 12.16 -13.99
C VAL A 4 2.91 12.24 -13.74
N ASP A 5 2.15 11.21 -14.09
CA ASP A 5 0.70 11.17 -13.88
C ASP A 5 0.39 11.14 -12.38
N ILE A 6 1.07 10.27 -11.63
CA ILE A 6 0.97 10.21 -10.16
C ILE A 6 1.36 11.55 -9.54
N ALA A 7 2.39 12.20 -10.07
CA ALA A 7 2.86 13.48 -9.55
C ALA A 7 1.89 14.62 -9.83
N ASP A 8 1.23 14.65 -10.99
CA ASP A 8 0.20 15.65 -11.31
C ASP A 8 -1.02 15.48 -10.41
N GLU A 9 -1.49 14.24 -10.21
CA GLU A 9 -2.58 13.94 -9.29
C GLU A 9 -2.25 14.39 -7.87
N LEU A 10 -1.07 14.06 -7.37
CA LEU A 10 -0.60 14.50 -6.05
C LEU A 10 -0.50 16.02 -5.93
N PHE A 11 -0.01 16.69 -6.96
CA PHE A 11 0.11 18.15 -6.97
C PHE A 11 -1.25 18.84 -6.85
N ARG A 12 -2.28 18.29 -7.52
CA ARG A 12 -3.67 18.76 -7.41
C ARG A 12 -4.30 18.41 -6.05
N GLU A 13 -4.05 17.20 -5.54
CA GLU A 13 -4.58 16.74 -4.25
C GLU A 13 -4.08 17.59 -3.07
N VAL A 14 -2.82 18.06 -3.10
CA VAL A 14 -2.28 18.98 -2.07
C VAL A 14 -2.71 20.43 -2.25
N GLY A 15 -3.54 20.74 -3.23
CA GLY A 15 -4.06 22.08 -3.49
C GLY A 15 -3.05 23.01 -4.17
N GLU A 16 -2.15 22.47 -4.98
CA GLU A 16 -1.22 23.24 -5.81
C GLU A 16 -0.30 24.18 -4.99
N ASP A 17 0.20 23.69 -3.86
CA ASP A 17 1.12 24.46 -3.00
C ASP A 17 2.35 24.93 -3.80
N SER A 18 2.54 26.25 -3.84
CA SER A 18 3.67 26.95 -4.47
C SER A 18 5.06 26.44 -4.08
N ASN A 19 5.19 25.76 -2.95
CA ASN A 19 6.45 25.16 -2.50
C ASN A 19 6.83 23.88 -3.27
N TYR A 20 5.91 23.32 -4.05
CA TYR A 20 6.11 22.11 -4.82
C TYR A 20 5.86 22.36 -6.31
N SER A 21 6.52 21.57 -7.14
CA SER A 21 6.28 21.50 -8.57
C SER A 21 6.08 20.05 -8.95
N ILE A 22 5.40 19.79 -10.06
CA ILE A 22 5.22 18.42 -10.57
C ILE A 22 6.57 17.70 -10.71
N ALA A 23 7.63 18.44 -11.06
CA ALA A 23 9.00 17.90 -11.12
C ALA A 23 9.54 17.47 -9.74
N SER A 24 9.32 18.27 -8.68
CA SER A 24 9.80 17.92 -7.34
C SER A 24 9.02 16.75 -6.73
N VAL A 25 7.70 16.69 -7.00
CA VAL A 25 6.86 15.54 -6.62
C VAL A 25 7.26 14.29 -7.40
N SER A 26 7.47 14.39 -8.72
CA SER A 26 7.96 13.29 -9.56
C SER A 26 9.29 12.74 -9.05
N TYR A 27 10.23 13.61 -8.66
CA TYR A 27 11.49 13.18 -8.07
C TYR A 27 11.28 12.41 -6.77
N TRP A 28 10.41 12.91 -5.89
CA TRP A 28 10.08 12.23 -4.65
C TRP A 28 9.48 10.85 -4.90
N VAL A 29 8.54 10.73 -5.85
CA VAL A 29 7.94 9.45 -6.24
C VAL A 29 9.02 8.46 -6.66
N ARG A 30 9.95 8.87 -7.53
CA ARG A 30 11.06 8.02 -7.98
C ARG A 30 11.95 7.54 -6.84
N ALA A 31 12.29 8.44 -5.92
CA ALA A 31 13.17 8.13 -4.79
C ALA A 31 12.53 7.20 -3.73
N ASN A 32 11.19 7.10 -3.69
CA ASN A 32 10.47 6.39 -2.63
C ASN A 32 9.80 5.09 -3.09
N ILE A 33 9.90 4.70 -4.37
CA ILE A 33 9.36 3.41 -4.85
C ILE A 33 9.98 2.21 -4.11
N GLY A 34 11.26 2.26 -3.75
CA GLY A 34 11.87 1.20 -2.92
C GLY A 34 11.23 1.06 -1.53
N ARG A 35 10.69 2.15 -0.97
CA ARG A 35 9.94 2.08 0.29
C ARG A 35 8.57 1.46 0.10
N LEU A 36 7.90 1.77 -1.01
CA LEU A 36 6.64 1.12 -1.39
C LEU A 36 6.84 -0.40 -1.52
N ASN A 37 7.87 -0.81 -2.24
CA ASN A 37 8.26 -2.22 -2.40
C ASN A 37 8.43 -2.92 -1.04
N SER A 38 9.11 -2.27 -0.10
CA SER A 38 9.31 -2.79 1.26
C SER A 38 7.99 -2.94 2.04
N HIS A 39 7.01 -2.07 1.81
CA HIS A 39 5.70 -2.15 2.44
C HIS A 39 4.78 -3.20 1.79
N LEU A 40 4.85 -3.37 0.48
CA LEU A 40 3.93 -4.23 -0.26
C LEU A 40 4.49 -5.62 -0.59
N TYR A 41 5.77 -5.87 -0.29
CA TYR A 41 6.50 -7.07 -0.72
C TYR A 41 6.51 -7.23 -2.25
N THR A 42 6.61 -6.10 -2.94
CA THR A 42 6.69 -6.01 -4.41
C THR A 42 8.09 -5.53 -4.82
N PHE A 43 8.33 -5.46 -6.12
CA PHE A 43 9.64 -5.09 -6.68
C PHE A 43 9.46 -4.16 -7.89
N PHE A 44 8.60 -3.15 -7.75
CA PHE A 44 8.43 -2.14 -8.77
C PHE A 44 9.73 -1.41 -9.08
N GLU A 45 9.97 -1.22 -10.36
CA GLU A 45 11.09 -0.46 -10.91
C GLU A 45 10.57 0.60 -11.89
N ILE A 46 11.42 1.59 -12.17
CA ILE A 46 11.10 2.65 -13.12
C ILE A 46 11.85 2.36 -14.41
N ASN A 47 11.11 2.22 -15.50
CA ASN A 47 11.70 2.01 -16.82
C ASN A 47 12.25 3.33 -17.41
N SER A 48 12.92 3.24 -18.57
CA SER A 48 13.45 4.41 -19.28
C SER A 48 12.37 5.41 -19.74
N SER A 49 11.12 4.97 -19.85
CA SER A 49 9.94 5.79 -20.18
C SER A 49 9.29 6.43 -18.95
N TYR A 50 9.88 6.28 -17.76
CA TYR A 50 9.33 6.73 -16.47
C TYR A 50 7.99 6.10 -16.08
N GLU A 51 7.73 4.88 -16.53
CA GLU A 51 6.62 4.06 -16.07
C GLU A 51 7.07 3.17 -14.92
N ILE A 52 6.14 2.92 -14.00
CA ILE A 52 6.35 2.04 -12.86
C ILE A 52 5.76 0.68 -13.20
N SER A 53 6.62 -0.32 -13.27
CA SER A 53 6.27 -1.70 -13.62
C SER A 53 7.10 -2.69 -12.81
N GLN A 54 6.64 -3.93 -12.74
CA GLN A 54 7.38 -5.06 -12.17
C GLN A 54 7.29 -6.27 -13.09
N LYS A 55 8.31 -7.14 -13.08
CA LYS A 55 8.35 -8.39 -13.85
C LYS A 55 8.05 -9.59 -12.99
N THR A 56 6.81 -10.08 -13.01
CA THR A 56 6.40 -11.18 -12.14
C THR A 56 6.02 -12.42 -12.94
N ASP A 57 6.38 -13.59 -12.43
CA ASP A 57 5.91 -14.87 -12.96
C ASP A 57 4.52 -15.17 -12.36
N THR A 58 3.49 -14.72 -13.06
CA THR A 58 2.10 -14.87 -12.58
C THR A 58 1.60 -16.31 -12.69
N LYS A 59 2.19 -17.13 -13.57
CA LYS A 59 1.70 -18.47 -13.90
C LYS A 59 2.56 -19.58 -13.30
N ASN A 60 3.67 -19.25 -12.65
CA ASN A 60 4.72 -20.18 -12.25
C ASN A 60 5.24 -21.02 -13.43
N ASP A 61 5.31 -20.40 -14.62
CA ASP A 61 5.78 -21.04 -15.86
C ASP A 61 7.20 -20.58 -16.25
N ASN A 62 7.91 -19.93 -15.33
CA ASN A 62 9.21 -19.29 -15.52
C ASN A 62 9.21 -18.18 -16.59
N SER A 63 8.03 -17.72 -17.02
CA SER A 63 7.88 -16.58 -17.92
C SER A 63 7.58 -15.31 -17.13
N LEU A 64 8.49 -14.34 -17.21
CA LEU A 64 8.29 -13.05 -16.57
C LEU A 64 7.32 -12.21 -17.40
N VAL A 65 6.20 -11.83 -16.80
CA VAL A 65 5.22 -10.91 -17.40
C VAL A 65 5.38 -9.54 -16.76
N GLU A 66 5.43 -8.49 -17.59
CA GLU A 66 5.38 -7.12 -17.10
C GLU A 66 3.99 -6.80 -16.56
N ALA A 67 3.93 -6.44 -15.29
CA ALA A 67 2.75 -5.94 -14.61
C ALA A 67 2.97 -4.47 -14.25
N GLU A 68 2.07 -3.61 -14.69
CA GLU A 68 2.08 -2.21 -14.31
C GLU A 68 1.63 -2.01 -12.85
N ILE A 69 2.04 -0.88 -12.26
CA ILE A 69 1.47 -0.45 -10.99
C ILE A 69 -0.05 -0.28 -11.10
N THR A 70 -0.76 -0.91 -10.18
CA THR A 70 -2.20 -0.85 -10.00
C THR A 70 -2.61 0.42 -9.26
N VAL A 71 -3.90 0.76 -9.35
CA VAL A 71 -4.50 1.92 -8.66
C VAL A 71 -4.32 1.80 -7.15
N ASP A 72 -4.41 0.60 -6.59
CA ASP A 72 -4.29 0.38 -5.14
C ASP A 72 -2.87 0.64 -4.63
N GLU A 73 -1.85 0.14 -5.32
CA GLU A 73 -0.46 0.38 -4.94
C GLU A 73 -0.08 1.85 -5.14
N ALA A 74 -0.60 2.48 -6.18
CA ALA A 74 -0.42 3.91 -6.40
C ALA A 74 -1.11 4.75 -5.32
N ALA A 75 -2.31 4.38 -4.87
CA ALA A 75 -3.00 5.05 -3.77
C ALA A 75 -2.18 4.99 -2.47
N ILE A 76 -1.54 3.85 -2.18
CA ILE A 76 -0.62 3.72 -1.03
C ILE A 76 0.58 4.65 -1.19
N LEU A 77 1.19 4.71 -2.38
CA LEU A 77 2.30 5.61 -2.67
C LEU A 77 1.91 7.09 -2.51
N LYS A 78 0.69 7.46 -2.91
CA LYS A 78 0.16 8.81 -2.70
C LYS A 78 0.00 9.14 -1.23
N LYS A 79 -0.57 8.23 -0.43
CA LYS A 79 -0.70 8.41 1.02
C LYS A 79 0.66 8.57 1.70
N MET A 80 1.69 7.83 1.24
CA MET A 80 3.07 8.04 1.70
C MET A 80 3.58 9.47 1.43
N PHE A 81 3.25 10.06 0.28
CA PHE A 81 3.60 11.44 -0.03
C PHE A 81 2.87 12.44 0.86
N LEU A 82 1.56 12.27 1.08
CA LEU A 82 0.78 13.14 1.96
C LEU A 82 1.34 13.19 3.38
N ILE A 83 1.76 12.05 3.92
CA ILE A 83 2.43 11.99 5.23
C ILE A 83 3.73 12.80 5.24
N TYR A 84 4.53 12.70 4.18
CA TYR A 84 5.76 13.49 4.02
C TYR A 84 5.46 15.00 3.91
N TYR A 85 4.44 15.36 3.13
CA TYR A 85 3.98 16.73 2.97
C TYR A 85 3.55 17.35 4.31
N TYR A 86 2.73 16.63 5.08
CA TYR A 86 2.32 17.08 6.41
C TYR A 86 3.49 17.17 7.39
N ASP A 87 4.45 16.23 7.36
CA ASP A 87 5.65 16.32 8.21
C ASP A 87 6.46 17.59 7.94
N ARG A 88 6.65 17.93 6.66
CA ARG A 88 7.36 19.16 6.27
C ARG A 88 6.57 20.40 6.66
N THR A 89 5.26 20.42 6.44
CA THR A 89 4.38 21.53 6.80
C THR A 89 4.38 21.77 8.31
N ILE A 90 4.33 20.71 9.13
CA ILE A 90 4.44 20.79 10.59
C ILE A 90 5.77 21.42 11.00
N ARG A 91 6.90 20.96 10.45
CA ARG A 91 8.23 21.51 10.75
C ARG A 91 8.33 22.99 10.43
N THR A 92 7.87 23.41 9.24
CA THR A 92 7.87 24.83 8.85
C THR A 92 7.00 25.66 9.79
N ASN A 93 5.82 25.18 10.17
CA ASN A 93 4.95 25.88 11.12
C ASN A 93 5.56 25.98 12.54
N ILE A 94 6.28 24.95 13.00
CA ILE A 94 7.00 24.98 14.28
C ILE A 94 8.12 26.03 14.24
N THR A 95 8.92 26.07 13.18
CA THR A 95 9.98 27.09 13.03
C THR A 95 9.39 28.51 13.03
N ASN A 96 8.30 28.73 12.31
CA ASN A 96 7.59 30.02 12.26
C ASN A 96 6.87 30.39 13.57
N ALA A 97 6.59 29.42 14.44
CA ALA A 97 6.05 29.67 15.77
C ALA A 97 7.15 30.10 16.76
N GLY A 98 8.37 29.59 16.60
CA GLY A 98 9.50 29.95 17.46
C GLY A 98 10.00 31.39 17.30
N THR A 99 9.73 32.04 16.16
CA THR A 99 10.22 33.40 15.84
C THR A 99 9.26 34.53 16.21
N ASP A 100 8.03 34.24 16.65
CA ASP A 100 6.93 35.21 16.65
C ASP A 100 6.25 35.31 18.03
N THR A 101 6.87 36.04 18.96
CA THR A 101 6.51 36.11 20.39
C THR A 101 5.62 37.32 20.74
N ILE A 102 4.48 37.50 20.08
CA ILE A 102 3.46 38.46 20.55
C ILE A 102 2.11 37.73 20.65
N VAL A 103 1.67 37.52 21.89
CA VAL A 103 0.50 36.69 22.24
C VAL A 103 -0.79 37.51 22.33
N GLN A 104 -0.73 38.80 22.65
CA GLN A 104 -1.88 39.69 22.65
C GLN A 104 -1.41 41.13 22.80
N VAL A 105 -1.87 42.04 21.94
CA VAL A 105 -1.77 43.49 22.17
C VAL A 105 -3.20 43.99 22.33
N THR A 106 -3.50 44.51 23.51
CA THR A 106 -4.77 45.17 23.80
C THR A 106 -4.46 46.66 23.87
N ASP A 107 -4.88 47.41 22.86
CA ASP A 107 -4.80 48.88 22.88
C ASP A 107 -6.20 49.48 22.74
N GLN A 108 -6.49 50.44 23.59
CA GLN A 108 -7.76 51.17 23.79
C GLN A 108 -8.97 50.74 22.94
N GLY A 109 -9.51 49.54 23.17
CA GLY A 109 -10.76 49.06 22.57
C GLY A 109 -10.63 48.17 21.33
N SER A 110 -9.43 47.98 20.78
CA SER A 110 -9.18 47.03 19.68
C SER A 110 -8.40 45.82 20.18
N THR A 111 -9.00 44.63 20.07
CA THR A 111 -8.35 43.36 20.42
C THR A 111 -7.97 42.61 19.15
N VAL A 112 -6.67 42.54 18.86
CA VAL A 112 -6.16 41.67 17.78
C VAL A 112 -5.88 40.30 18.38
N ARG A 113 -6.74 39.31 18.10
CA ARG A 113 -6.49 37.91 18.42
C ARG A 113 -5.72 37.27 17.29
N LYS A 114 -4.45 36.96 17.54
CA LYS A 114 -3.63 36.16 16.63
C LYS A 114 -4.07 34.70 16.70
N ILE A 115 -4.15 34.03 15.54
CA ILE A 115 -4.47 32.60 15.48
C ILE A 115 -3.48 31.82 16.35
N ASN A 116 -3.97 30.91 17.18
CA ASN A 116 -3.12 30.06 18.00
C ASN A 116 -2.38 29.05 17.11
N LYS A 117 -1.14 29.37 16.74
CA LYS A 117 -0.29 28.50 15.89
C LYS A 117 -0.10 27.10 16.47
N ASN A 118 -0.16 26.94 17.80
CA ASN A 118 -0.08 25.62 18.45
C ASN A 118 -1.33 24.77 18.14
N GLU A 119 -2.48 25.39 18.00
CA GLU A 119 -3.72 24.70 17.62
C GLU A 119 -3.68 24.23 16.16
N VAL A 120 -3.11 25.04 15.27
CA VAL A 120 -2.84 24.66 13.88
C VAL A 120 -1.88 23.47 13.82
N ILE A 121 -0.77 23.49 14.57
CA ILE A 121 0.18 22.38 14.62
C ILE A 121 -0.49 21.09 15.14
N LYS A 122 -1.33 21.20 16.17
CA LYS A 122 -2.10 20.06 16.69
C LYS A 122 -3.05 19.49 15.64
N SER A 123 -3.77 20.35 14.92
CA SER A 123 -4.66 19.95 13.82
C SER A 123 -3.88 19.23 12.71
N LEU A 124 -2.77 19.80 12.24
CA LEU A 124 -1.89 19.18 11.23
C LEU A 124 -1.33 17.82 11.69
N THR A 125 -0.95 17.71 12.96
CA THR A 125 -0.47 16.44 13.53
C THR A 125 -1.58 15.39 13.56
N SER A 126 -2.82 15.80 13.85
CA SER A 126 -3.99 14.92 13.80
C SER A 126 -4.27 14.43 12.38
N LEU A 127 -4.23 15.33 11.39
CA LEU A 127 -4.39 14.98 9.97
C LEU A 127 -3.32 13.98 9.53
N LYS A 128 -2.04 14.24 9.82
CA LYS A 128 -0.95 13.29 9.53
C LYS A 128 -1.21 11.90 10.13
N ARG A 129 -1.73 11.83 11.35
CA ARG A 129 -2.05 10.56 12.01
C ARG A 129 -3.20 9.83 11.32
N GLN A 130 -4.22 10.56 10.86
CA GLN A 130 -5.31 9.99 10.07
C GLN A 130 -4.80 9.42 8.75
N GLU A 131 -4.02 10.18 7.99
CA GLU A 131 -3.42 9.70 6.74
C GLU A 131 -2.55 8.45 6.93
N TYR A 132 -1.79 8.40 8.03
CA TYR A 132 -0.99 7.23 8.38
C TYR A 132 -1.83 6.01 8.71
N GLN A 133 -3.00 6.19 9.34
CA GLN A 133 -3.92 5.11 9.62
C GLN A 133 -4.57 4.60 8.32
N GLU A 134 -5.05 5.50 7.46
CA GLU A 134 -5.61 5.13 6.16
C GLU A 134 -4.58 4.41 5.28
N MET A 135 -3.31 4.85 5.27
CA MET A 135 -2.23 4.15 4.57
C MET A 135 -2.06 2.71 5.08
N LYS A 136 -2.13 2.49 6.39
CA LYS A 136 -2.03 1.14 6.98
C LYS A 136 -3.21 0.26 6.60
N ASP A 137 -4.41 0.82 6.59
CA ASP A 137 -5.61 0.10 6.20
C ASP A 137 -5.54 -0.30 4.72
N LEU A 138 -5.10 0.60 3.83
CA LEU A 138 -4.85 0.28 2.41
C LEU A 138 -3.79 -0.83 2.24
N ILE A 139 -2.69 -0.78 2.99
CA ILE A 139 -1.66 -1.84 2.93
C ILE A 139 -2.23 -3.18 3.39
N ARG A 140 -3.05 -3.19 4.44
CA ARG A 140 -3.69 -4.41 4.95
C ARG A 140 -4.64 -4.98 3.90
N ASP A 141 -5.48 -4.13 3.32
CA ASP A 141 -6.49 -4.54 2.35
C ASP A 141 -5.80 -5.03 1.06
N TYR A 142 -4.76 -4.33 0.60
CA TYR A 142 -3.91 -4.79 -0.51
C TYR A 142 -3.34 -6.19 -0.27
N ARG A 143 -2.74 -6.42 0.91
CA ARG A 143 -2.18 -7.73 1.27
C ARG A 143 -3.26 -8.80 1.35
N ALA A 144 -4.44 -8.48 1.87
CA ALA A 144 -5.56 -9.41 1.94
C ALA A 144 -6.01 -9.85 0.53
N HIS A 145 -6.06 -8.94 -0.44
CA HIS A 145 -6.40 -9.26 -1.83
C HIS A 145 -5.32 -10.10 -2.54
N GLN A 146 -4.04 -9.91 -2.20
CA GLN A 146 -2.94 -10.70 -2.78
C GLN A 146 -2.87 -12.14 -2.24
N VAL A 147 -3.47 -12.42 -1.09
CA VAL A 147 -3.56 -13.77 -0.53
C VAL A 147 -4.70 -14.54 -1.21
N LYS A 148 -4.40 -15.21 -2.32
CA LYS A 148 -5.28 -16.26 -2.85
C LYS A 148 -5.08 -17.54 -2.03
N PRO A 149 -6.13 -18.14 -1.43
CA PRO A 149 -5.99 -19.41 -0.74
C PRO A 149 -5.53 -20.47 -1.74
N ARG A 150 -4.38 -21.10 -1.48
CA ARG A 150 -3.96 -22.28 -2.22
C ARG A 150 -4.96 -23.40 -1.93
N GLN A 151 -5.77 -23.76 -2.92
CA GLN A 151 -6.64 -24.91 -2.80
C GLN A 151 -5.78 -26.18 -2.77
N VAL A 152 -5.75 -26.83 -1.61
CA VAL A 152 -5.27 -28.21 -1.51
C VAL A 152 -6.41 -29.12 -1.95
N VAL A 153 -6.52 -29.37 -3.26
CA VAL A 153 -7.39 -30.46 -3.73
C VAL A 153 -6.68 -31.75 -3.34
N GLY A 154 -7.34 -32.57 -2.52
CA GLY A 154 -6.76 -33.82 -2.03
C GLY A 154 -6.48 -34.79 -3.17
N ASP A 155 -5.24 -34.85 -3.62
CA ASP A 155 -4.71 -35.92 -4.48
C ASP A 155 -4.35 -37.16 -3.64
N ASP A 156 -5.09 -37.39 -2.56
CA ASP A 156 -4.81 -38.45 -1.59
C ASP A 156 -5.93 -39.51 -1.59
N THR A 157 -6.55 -39.72 -2.75
CA THR A 157 -7.41 -40.90 -2.98
C THR A 157 -6.54 -42.03 -3.53
N ILE A 158 -5.77 -42.64 -2.64
CA ILE A 158 -5.15 -43.94 -2.93
C ILE A 158 -6.30 -44.94 -3.08
N LYS A 159 -6.51 -45.50 -4.29
CA LYS A 159 -7.48 -46.58 -4.49
C LYS A 159 -7.07 -47.76 -3.60
N GLY A 160 -7.87 -48.04 -2.58
CA GLY A 160 -7.72 -49.28 -1.81
C GLY A 160 -7.86 -50.48 -2.75
N THR A 161 -6.80 -51.26 -2.90
CA THR A 161 -6.87 -52.54 -3.58
C THR A 161 -7.66 -53.48 -2.68
N HIS A 162 -8.96 -53.64 -2.94
CA HIS A 162 -9.74 -54.72 -2.34
C HIS A 162 -9.20 -56.05 -2.89
N GLY A 163 -8.41 -56.76 -2.08
CA GLY A 163 -8.07 -58.15 -2.33
C GLY A 163 -9.36 -58.95 -2.42
N GLY A 164 -9.56 -59.64 -3.54
CA GLY A 164 -10.77 -60.44 -3.77
C GLY A 164 -10.92 -61.53 -2.71
N ASP A 165 -12.06 -61.51 -2.01
CA ASP A 165 -12.54 -62.61 -1.18
C ASP A 165 -12.85 -63.83 -2.07
N GLN A 166 -11.82 -64.62 -2.38
CA GLN A 166 -11.98 -65.98 -2.90
C GLN A 166 -11.32 -66.98 -1.96
N GLN A 167 -11.83 -67.05 -0.73
CA GLN A 167 -11.57 -68.18 0.18
C GLN A 167 -12.85 -68.62 0.89
N PHE A 168 -13.80 -69.17 0.14
CA PHE A 168 -14.73 -70.15 0.69
C PHE A 168 -14.80 -71.35 -0.25
N ILE A 169 -14.03 -72.39 0.09
CA ILE A 169 -14.08 -73.71 -0.52
C ILE A 169 -15.44 -74.33 -0.17
N ARG A 170 -16.27 -74.60 -1.18
CA ARG A 170 -17.49 -75.40 -1.01
C ARG A 170 -17.13 -76.86 -1.31
N THR A 171 -17.09 -77.69 -0.27
CA THR A 171 -16.90 -79.13 -0.36
C THR A 171 -18.03 -79.75 -1.19
N GLU A 172 -17.71 -80.35 -2.33
CA GLU A 172 -18.65 -81.22 -3.05
C GLU A 172 -18.70 -82.59 -2.35
N VAL A 173 -19.88 -82.94 -1.84
CA VAL A 173 -20.18 -84.27 -1.32
C VAL A 173 -20.49 -85.18 -2.51
N ASN A 174 -19.57 -86.08 -2.84
CA ASN A 174 -19.81 -87.14 -3.81
C ASN A 174 -20.80 -88.16 -3.22
N THR A 175 -22.05 -88.16 -3.71
CA THR A 175 -22.96 -89.31 -3.57
C THR A 175 -22.82 -90.18 -4.81
N LEU A 176 -22.15 -91.33 -4.67
CA LEU A 176 -22.16 -92.40 -5.67
C LEU A 176 -23.29 -93.38 -5.36
N SER A 177 -24.03 -93.73 -6.41
CA SER A 177 -25.03 -94.79 -6.52
C SER A 177 -24.46 -96.18 -6.24
#